data_AF-A0A4W5L1Q3-F1
#
_entry.id   AF-A0A4W5L1Q3-F1
#
_cell.length_a   1.000
_cell.length_b   1.000
_cell.length_c   1.000
_cell.angle_alpha   90.00
_cell.angle_beta   90.00
_cell.angle_gamma   90.00
#
_symmetry.space_group_name_H-M   'P 1'
#
loop_
_entity.id
_entity.type
_entity.pdbx_description
1 polymer ?
#
loop_
_entity_poly.entity_id
_entity_poly.type
_entity_poly.pdbx_seq_one_letter_code
_entity_poly.pdbx_strand_id
1 'polypeptide(L)'
;MATVHLRIGDLVWGKLGRYPPWPGKVVSPPKDLKKPRGKKCHFVKFFGTEDHAWIKVEQLKPYHPHKEEMIKINKGKRFQQAVDAVEEFLKKKEKQGGKEQVR
;
A
#
# COMPACT_ATOMS: atom_id res chain seq x y z
N MET A 1 20.01 -2.74 7.96
CA MET A 1 18.68 -2.20 7.62
C MET A 1 18.07 -3.11 6.58
N ALA A 2 17.07 -3.93 6.94
CA ALA A 2 16.48 -4.90 6.02
C ALA A 2 15.84 -4.17 4.84
N THR A 3 16.34 -4.42 3.64
CA THR A 3 15.72 -3.95 2.40
C THR A 3 14.40 -4.68 2.24
N VAL A 4 13.30 -4.00 2.54
CA VAL A 4 11.96 -4.55 2.36
C VAL A 4 11.75 -4.75 0.85
N HIS A 5 11.77 -6.00 0.41
CA HIS A 5 11.48 -6.36 -0.98
C HIS A 5 9.97 -6.34 -1.17
N LEU A 6 9.46 -5.20 -1.63
CA LEU A 6 8.04 -5.01 -1.94
C LEU A 6 7.75 -5.45 -3.37
N ARG A 7 6.65 -6.15 -3.56
CA ARG A 7 6.16 -6.64 -4.86
C ARG A 7 4.74 -6.15 -5.14
N ILE A 8 4.32 -6.26 -6.39
CA ILE A 8 2.95 -5.95 -6.79
C ILE A 8 1.99 -6.84 -5.99
N GLY A 9 0.96 -6.22 -5.42
CA GLY A 9 -0.01 -6.85 -4.53
C GLY A 9 0.29 -6.71 -3.04
N ASP A 10 1.50 -6.27 -2.66
CA ASP A 10 1.85 -6.07 -1.26
C ASP A 10 1.15 -4.84 -0.68
N LEU A 11 0.69 -4.97 0.56
CA LEU A 11 0.09 -3.90 1.33
C LEU A 11 1.17 -3.13 2.09
N VAL A 12 1.10 -1.81 2.00
CA VAL A 12 2.15 -0.91 2.45
C VAL A 12 1.57 0.34 3.06
N TRP A 13 2.32 0.97 3.95
CA TRP A 13 2.13 2.35 4.36
C TRP A 13 3.00 3.24 3.49
N GLY A 14 2.39 4.11 2.70
CA GLY A 14 3.09 5.11 1.89
C GLY A 14 3.10 6.45 2.57
N LYS A 15 4.29 7.04 2.75
CA LYS A 15 4.44 8.41 3.24
C LYS A 15 4.76 9.36 2.09
N LEU A 16 3.85 10.29 1.79
CA LEU A 16 4.02 11.30 0.74
C LEU A 16 4.22 12.69 1.35
N GLY A 17 5.45 13.22 1.30
CA GLY A 17 5.74 14.59 1.73
C GLY A 17 5.27 14.90 3.15
N ARG A 18 4.39 15.90 3.29
CA ARG A 18 3.81 16.36 4.57
C ARG A 18 2.60 15.56 5.03
N TYR A 19 2.08 14.65 4.21
CA TYR A 19 0.90 13.86 4.57
C TYR A 19 1.29 12.77 5.57
N PRO A 20 0.39 12.41 6.50
CA PRO A 20 0.60 11.27 7.36
C PRO A 20 0.76 9.99 6.53
N PRO A 21 1.44 8.96 7.03
CA PRO A 21 1.50 7.66 6.38
C PRO A 21 0.08 7.16 6.10
N TRP A 22 -0.17 6.74 4.85
CA TRP A 22 -1.49 6.31 4.41
C TRP A 22 -1.45 4.87 3.91
N PRO A 23 -2.49 4.06 4.18
CA PRO A 23 -2.49 2.66 3.76
C PRO A 23 -2.72 2.56 2.24
N GLY A 24 -1.94 1.69 1.61
CA GLY A 24 -1.94 1.51 0.16
C GLY A 24 -1.54 0.11 -0.26
N LYS A 25 -1.68 -0.16 -1.56
CA LYS A 25 -1.25 -1.40 -2.20
C LYS A 25 -0.30 -1.09 -3.34
N VAL A 26 0.79 -1.84 -3.43
CA VAL A 26 1.68 -1.79 -4.60
C VAL A 26 0.94 -2.34 -5.81
N VAL A 27 0.83 -1.57 -6.86
CA VAL A 27 0.15 -1.96 -8.12
C VAL A 27 1.05 -1.69 -9.30
N SER A 28 0.76 -2.33 -10.43
CA SER A 28 1.42 -2.00 -11.68
C SER A 28 1.05 -0.57 -12.10
N PRO A 29 2.01 0.25 -12.53
CA PRO A 29 1.69 1.55 -13.09
C PRO A 29 0.88 1.39 -14.40
N PRO A 30 0.03 2.37 -14.74
CA PRO A 30 -0.56 2.47 -16.07
C PRO A 30 0.54 2.50 -17.15
N LYS A 31 0.24 1.98 -18.34
CA LYS A 31 1.20 1.93 -19.47
C LYS A 31 1.74 3.30 -19.85
N ASP A 32 0.91 4.33 -19.73
CA ASP A 32 1.24 5.71 -20.08
C ASP A 32 2.04 6.44 -18.99
N LEU A 33 2.13 5.85 -17.79
CA LEU A 33 2.76 6.48 -16.65
C LEU A 33 4.27 6.18 -16.62
N LYS A 34 5.08 7.17 -16.96
CA LYS A 34 6.54 7.06 -16.90
C LYS A 34 7.02 6.87 -15.46
N LYS A 35 7.80 5.82 -15.24
CA LYS A 35 8.50 5.60 -13.97
C LYS A 35 9.55 6.69 -13.75
N PRO A 36 9.63 7.31 -12.56
CA PRO A 36 10.68 8.26 -12.24
C PRO A 36 12.07 7.64 -12.45
N ARG A 37 12.93 8.33 -13.21
CA ARG A 37 14.31 7.88 -13.45
C ARG A 37 15.16 7.97 -12.17
N GLY A 38 16.04 6.98 -11.98
CA GLY A 38 17.13 7.03 -11.00
C GLY A 38 16.78 6.66 -9.55
N LYS A 39 15.54 6.32 -9.21
CA LYS A 39 15.17 5.92 -7.84
C LYS A 39 14.34 4.63 -7.83
N LYS A 40 14.58 3.79 -6.81
CA LYS A 40 13.73 2.62 -6.54
C LYS A 40 12.41 3.12 -5.97
N CYS A 41 11.40 3.20 -6.83
CA CYS A 41 10.04 3.61 -6.48
C CYS A 41 9.06 2.50 -6.85
N HIS A 42 8.03 2.34 -6.02
CA HIS A 42 6.84 1.55 -6.35
C HIS A 42 5.67 2.47 -6.63
N PHE A 43 4.80 2.01 -7.52
CA PHE A 43 3.53 2.67 -7.76
C PHE A 43 2.51 2.11 -6.77
N VAL A 44 1.92 2.99 -5.97
CA VAL A 44 1.04 2.62 -4.87
C VAL A 44 -0.33 3.25 -5.07
N LYS A 45 -1.38 2.42 -5.02
CA LYS A 45 -2.78 2.86 -4.91
C LYS A 45 -3.13 3.01 -3.43
N PHE A 46 -3.58 4.19 -3.01
CA PHE A 46 -4.03 4.46 -1.66
C PHE A 46 -5.51 4.06 -1.48
N PHE A 47 -5.82 3.46 -0.33
CA PHE A 47 -7.19 3.10 0.01
C PHE A 47 -7.96 4.33 0.53
N GLY A 48 -9.28 4.33 0.39
CA GLY A 48 -10.18 5.39 0.87
C GLY A 48 -10.13 6.71 0.10
N THR A 49 -9.00 7.06 -0.54
CA THR A 49 -8.92 8.22 -1.44
C THR A 49 -8.82 7.83 -2.91
N GLU A 50 -8.53 6.57 -3.21
CA GLU A 50 -8.28 6.05 -4.56
C GLU A 50 -7.18 6.79 -5.34
N ASP A 51 -6.36 7.56 -4.65
CA ASP A 51 -5.19 8.23 -5.23
C ASP A 51 -4.09 7.23 -5.54
N HIS A 52 -3.23 7.59 -6.48
CA HIS A 52 -2.06 6.79 -6.83
C HIS A 52 -0.82 7.65 -6.97
N ALA A 53 0.32 7.15 -6.49
CA ALA A 53 1.57 7.86 -6.61
C ALA A 53 2.78 6.93 -6.68
N TRP A 54 3.86 7.47 -7.25
CA TRP A 54 5.19 6.86 -7.15
C TRP A 54 5.80 7.19 -5.80
N ILE A 55 5.98 6.16 -4.97
CA ILE A 55 6.57 6.29 -3.64
C ILE A 55 7.92 5.59 -3.64
N LYS A 56 8.95 6.24 -3.08
CA LYS A 56 10.27 5.64 -2.92
C LYS A 56 10.20 4.46 -1.95
N VAL A 57 10.99 3.42 -2.18
CA VAL A 57 11.08 2.25 -1.27
C VAL A 57 11.37 2.68 0.17
N GLU A 58 12.20 3.70 0.38
CA GLU A 58 12.56 4.25 1.69
C GLU A 58 11.37 4.88 2.45
N GLN A 59 10.33 5.28 1.72
CA GLN A 59 9.10 5.89 2.26
C GLN A 59 7.95 4.88 2.34
N LEU A 60 8.23 3.61 2.05
CA LEU A 60 7.29 2.50 2.15
C LEU A 60 7.64 1.64 3.35
N LYS A 61 6.61 1.31 4.12
CA LYS A 61 6.71 0.35 5.22
C LYS A 61 5.71 -0.79 5.00
N PRO A 62 6.03 -2.04 5.36
CA PRO A 62 5.06 -3.14 5.35
C PRO A 62 3.82 -2.81 6.20
N TYR A 63 2.64 -3.17 5.70
CA TYR A 63 1.38 -2.85 6.37
C TYR A 63 1.25 -3.49 7.76
N HIS A 64 1.30 -4.82 7.85
CA HIS A 64 1.03 -5.57 9.08
C HIS A 64 1.91 -5.19 10.28
N PRO A 65 3.26 -5.12 10.16
CA PRO A 65 4.13 -4.85 11.30
C PRO A 65 3.97 -3.44 11.89
N HIS A 66 3.52 -2.48 11.08
CA HIS A 66 3.40 -1.08 11.49
C HIS A 66 1.95 -0.64 11.71
N LYS A 67 0.97 -1.55 11.55
CA LYS A 67 -0.45 -1.19 11.57
C LYS A 67 -0.85 -0.45 12.85
N GLU A 68 -0.50 -1.00 14.00
CA GLU A 68 -0.84 -0.41 15.30
C GLU A 68 -0.18 0.96 15.50
N GLU A 69 1.08 1.12 15.09
CA GLU A 69 1.80 2.40 15.16
C GLU A 69 1.10 3.45 14.28
N MET A 70 0.75 3.10 13.04
CA MET A 70 0.13 4.02 12.09
C MET A 70 -1.29 4.43 12.50
N ILE A 71 -2.09 3.51 13.04
CA ILE A 71 -3.43 3.81 13.58
C ILE A 71 -3.35 4.73 14.79
N LYS A 72 -2.32 4.60 15.63
CA LYS A 72 -2.11 5.51 16.77
C LYS A 72 -1.75 6.93 16.32
N ILE A 73 -1.02 7.07 15.22
CA ILE A 73 -0.57 8.37 14.68
C ILE A 73 -1.73 9.17 14.06
N ASN A 74 -2.67 8.52 13.37
CA ASN A 74 -3.75 9.19 12.65
C ASN A 74 -5.12 8.62 13.00
N LYS A 75 -6.01 9.46 13.54
CA LYS A 75 -7.39 9.09 13.93
C LYS A 75 -8.46 9.74 13.05
N GLY A 76 -8.08 10.25 11.87
CA GLY A 76 -9.02 10.89 10.96
C GLY A 76 -10.05 9.89 10.41
N LYS A 77 -11.32 10.31 10.28
CA LYS A 77 -12.41 9.46 9.77
C LYS A 77 -12.07 8.84 8.39
N ARG A 78 -11.51 9.64 7.48
CA ARG A 78 -11.07 9.17 6.15
C ARG A 78 -9.93 8.17 6.23
N PHE A 79 -9.03 8.33 7.20
CA PHE A 79 -7.93 7.42 7.43
C PHE A 79 -8.45 6.08 7.96
N GLN A 80 -9.36 6.09 8.93
CA GLN A 80 -9.99 4.87 9.44
C GLN A 80 -10.70 4.11 8.32
N GLN A 81 -11.49 4.79 7.49
CA GLN A 81 -12.12 4.18 6.30
C GLN A 81 -11.10 3.54 5.35
N ALA A 82 -9.94 4.17 5.16
CA ALA A 82 -8.87 3.61 4.34
C ALA A 82 -8.27 2.35 4.96
N VAL A 83 -8.07 2.31 6.28
CA VAL A 83 -7.60 1.13 7.02
C VAL A 83 -8.63 0.00 6.92
N ASP A 84 -9.90 0.30 7.16
CA ASP A 84 -11.00 -0.68 7.11
C ASP A 84 -11.11 -1.29 5.70
N ALA A 85 -10.93 -0.49 4.64
CA ALA A 85 -10.90 -0.99 3.27
C ALA A 85 -9.72 -1.95 2.98
N VAL A 86 -8.57 -1.77 3.65
CA VAL A 86 -7.46 -2.73 3.56
C VAL A 86 -7.82 -4.05 4.22
N GLU A 87 -8.43 -4.00 5.40
CA GLU A 87 -8.85 -5.19 6.14
C GLU A 87 -9.93 -5.97 5.37
N GLU A 88 -10.88 -5.26 4.76
CA GLU A 88 -11.88 -5.89 3.89
C GLU A 88 -11.22 -6.54 2.66
N PHE A 89 -10.23 -5.87 2.06
CA PHE A 89 -9.46 -6.44 0.95
C PHE A 89 -8.69 -7.69 1.37
N LEU A 90 -8.06 -7.70 2.55
CA LEU A 90 -7.39 -8.87 3.13
C LEU A 90 -8.36 -10.04 3.33
N LYS A 91 -9.52 -9.76 3.94
CA LYS A 91 -10.57 -10.76 4.16
C LYS A 91 -11.13 -11.33 2.86
N LYS A 92 -11.24 -10.51 1.80
CA LYS A 92 -11.64 -10.96 0.45
C LYS A 92 -10.55 -11.81 -0.21
N LYS A 93 -9.27 -11.42 -0.09
CA LYS A 93 -8.13 -12.13 -0.67
C LYS A 93 -7.99 -13.54 -0.08
N GLU A 94 -8.21 -13.70 1.23
CA GLU A 94 -8.20 -15.01 1.90
C GLU A 94 -9.28 -15.94 1.33
N LYS A 95 -10.47 -15.41 1.03
CA LYS A 95 -11.58 -16.19 0.42
C LYS A 95 -11.38 -16.50 -1.06
N GLN A 96 -10.61 -15.71 -1.79
CA GLN A 96 -10.32 -15.92 -3.22
C GLN A 96 -9.07 -16.77 -3.47
N GLY A 97 -8.17 -16.92 -2.47
CA GLY A 97 -6.97 -17.75 -2.57
C GLY A 97 -7.20 -19.27 -2.59
N GLY A 98 -8.45 -19.73 -2.47
CA GLY A 98 -8.80 -21.15 -2.52
C GLY A 98 -9.16 -21.72 -3.91
N LYS A 99 -8.99 -20.97 -5.01
CA LYS A 99 -9.46 -21.41 -6.35
C LYS A 99 -8.47 -21.30 -7.51
N GLU A 100 -7.17 -21.15 -7.28
CA GLU A 100 -6.21 -21.16 -8.39
C GLU A 100 -4.96 -21.99 -8.10
N GLN A 101 -5.14 -23.31 -8.08
CA GLN A 101 -4.07 -24.27 -8.36
C GLN A 101 -4.67 -25.60 -8.86
N VAL A 102 -5.38 -25.60 -9.99
CA VAL A 102 -5.51 -26.79 -10.84
C VAL A 102 -5.60 -26.33 -12.30
N ARG A 103 -4.47 -26.35 -12.99
CA ARG A 103 -4.40 -26.64 -14.42
C ARG A 103 -3.21 -27.55 -14.63
#